data_AF-A0A1F6MC15-F1
#
_entry.id   AF-A0A1F6MC15-F1
#
_cell.length_a   1.000
_cell.length_b   1.000
_cell.length_c   1.000
_cell.angle_alpha   90.00
_cell.angle_beta   90.00
_cell.angle_gamma   90.00
#
_symmetry.space_group_name_H-M   'P 1'
#
loop_
_entity.id
_entity.type
_entity.pdbx_description
1 polymer ?
#
loop_
_entity_poly.entity_id
_entity_poly.type
_entity_poly.pdbx_seq_one_letter_code
_entity_poly.pdbx_strand_id
1 'polypeptide(L)'
;MGDPNKIKTRELLLETADAINELGGQYIGGEDMGMTVDDIEVMAERTKFISGRANRGKNGGGDPSDMTALGVFEGIKACLEFYFGIDYLNIRTLAIQGIGKVGSSLLWRLLTLADPPSVIVTDIDQSKLDALRTEASKYRVLDSKLQIIDSDRYGEIYDQDCDVFVPCSTGGIINDATINRLRASIVAGSANNQLLTPRHGELLRELGILYAPDYVINSGGVINVATELQDAGYDVASAMKTTMQIRPLLTSIFRDSDERGLPPEVIANEMAEQVLRKAGANT
;
A
#
# COMPACT_ATOMS: atom_id res chain seq x y z
N MET A 1 0.44 -1.97 -22.40
CA MET A 1 -0.44 -1.12 -21.56
C MET A 1 -0.77 0.13 -22.34
N GLY A 2 -2.01 0.61 -22.26
CA GLY A 2 -2.41 1.88 -22.86
C GLY A 2 -2.31 3.04 -21.86
N ASP A 3 -2.19 4.27 -22.36
CA ASP A 3 -2.12 5.50 -21.53
C ASP A 3 -3.54 5.93 -21.10
N PRO A 4 -3.91 5.79 -19.81
CA PRO A 4 -5.27 6.07 -19.35
C PRO A 4 -5.68 7.53 -19.56
N ASN A 5 -4.72 8.45 -19.72
CA ASN A 5 -5.02 9.87 -19.99
C ASN A 5 -5.31 10.15 -21.47
N LYS A 6 -5.05 9.19 -22.37
CA LYS A 6 -5.21 9.37 -23.82
C LYS A 6 -6.24 8.46 -24.44
N ILE A 7 -6.35 7.22 -23.94
CA ILE A 7 -7.16 6.18 -24.61
C ILE A 7 -8.41 5.80 -23.83
N LYS A 8 -8.57 6.24 -22.58
CA LYS A 8 -9.73 5.89 -21.76
C LYS A 8 -10.98 6.60 -22.28
N THR A 9 -11.98 5.83 -22.68
CA THR A 9 -13.29 6.32 -23.11
C THR A 9 -14.40 5.57 -22.39
N ARG A 10 -15.58 6.19 -22.29
CA ARG A 10 -16.77 5.54 -21.73
C ARG A 10 -17.12 4.24 -22.45
N GLU A 11 -17.02 4.21 -23.78
CA GLU A 11 -17.32 3.01 -24.57
C GLU A 11 -16.41 1.84 -24.17
N LEU A 12 -15.09 2.10 -24.04
CA LEU A 12 -14.13 1.08 -23.64
C LEU A 12 -14.39 0.54 -22.23
N LEU A 13 -14.81 1.41 -21.30
CA LEU A 13 -15.20 0.99 -19.94
C LEU A 13 -16.43 0.07 -19.98
N LEU A 14 -17.44 0.41 -20.79
CA LEU A 14 -18.65 -0.41 -20.94
C LEU A 14 -18.34 -1.77 -21.61
N GLU A 15 -17.50 -1.80 -22.65
CA GLU A 15 -17.06 -3.05 -23.28
C GLU A 15 -16.28 -3.94 -22.30
N THR A 16 -15.42 -3.33 -21.48
CA THR A 16 -14.70 -4.05 -20.42
C THR A 16 -15.67 -4.64 -19.39
N ALA A 17 -16.71 -3.90 -19.02
CA ALA A 17 -17.74 -4.37 -18.09
C ALA A 17 -18.59 -5.50 -18.69
N ASP A 18 -18.91 -5.44 -19.97
CA ASP A 18 -19.60 -6.53 -20.69
C ASP A 18 -18.73 -7.82 -20.66
N ALA A 19 -17.42 -7.71 -20.91
CA ALA A 19 -16.49 -8.84 -20.82
C ALA A 19 -16.39 -9.43 -19.39
N ILE A 20 -16.39 -8.58 -18.34
CA ILE A 20 -16.44 -9.05 -16.94
C ILE A 20 -17.76 -9.78 -16.67
N ASN A 21 -18.88 -9.27 -17.19
CA ASN A 21 -20.19 -9.87 -16.98
C ASN A 21 -20.30 -11.28 -17.59
N GLU A 22 -19.66 -11.52 -18.74
CA GLU A 22 -19.58 -12.84 -19.37
C GLU A 22 -18.91 -13.91 -18.50
N LEU A 23 -18.06 -13.52 -17.55
CA LEU A 23 -17.41 -14.43 -16.60
C LEU A 23 -18.36 -14.92 -15.49
N GLY A 24 -19.60 -14.45 -15.45
CA GLY A 24 -20.66 -15.01 -14.59
C GLY A 24 -20.35 -14.96 -13.08
N GLY A 25 -19.51 -14.01 -12.63
CA GLY A 25 -19.11 -13.86 -11.23
C GLY A 25 -17.87 -14.63 -10.80
N GLN A 26 -17.17 -15.30 -11.73
CA GLN A 26 -15.86 -15.91 -11.45
C GLN A 26 -14.75 -14.86 -11.24
N TYR A 27 -14.98 -13.63 -11.72
CA TYR A 27 -14.11 -12.48 -11.53
C TYR A 27 -14.95 -11.29 -11.09
N ILE A 28 -14.47 -10.59 -10.06
CA ILE A 28 -15.04 -9.33 -9.59
C ILE A 28 -13.97 -8.25 -9.83
N GLY A 29 -14.30 -7.26 -10.65
CA GLY A 29 -13.41 -6.12 -10.92
C GLY A 29 -13.42 -5.08 -9.79
N GLY A 30 -12.52 -4.10 -9.89
CA GLY A 30 -12.43 -2.97 -8.96
C GLY A 30 -11.48 -1.89 -9.47
N GLU A 31 -11.25 -0.86 -8.66
CA GLU A 31 -10.30 0.21 -8.98
C GLU A 31 -8.84 -0.29 -8.83
N ASP A 32 -7.96 0.15 -9.74
CA ASP A 32 -6.50 0.03 -9.64
C ASP A 32 -5.85 1.21 -10.42
N MET A 33 -4.52 1.25 -10.55
CA MET A 33 -3.78 2.29 -11.25
C MET A 33 -4.36 2.62 -12.63
N GLY A 34 -4.82 3.87 -12.78
CA GLY A 34 -5.41 4.40 -14.01
C GLY A 34 -6.95 4.43 -14.02
N MET A 35 -7.59 3.78 -13.05
CA MET A 35 -9.04 3.80 -12.82
C MET A 35 -9.41 4.76 -11.70
N THR A 36 -10.65 5.25 -11.74
CA THR A 36 -11.27 6.06 -10.70
C THR A 36 -12.63 5.48 -10.32
N VAL A 37 -13.14 5.87 -9.15
CA VAL A 37 -14.53 5.58 -8.74
C VAL A 37 -15.56 5.95 -9.83
N ASP A 38 -15.35 7.04 -10.57
CA ASP A 38 -16.24 7.42 -11.67
C ASP A 38 -16.19 6.40 -12.83
N ASP A 39 -15.00 5.87 -13.15
CA ASP A 39 -14.87 4.79 -14.14
C ASP A 39 -15.61 3.53 -13.66
N ILE A 40 -15.52 3.20 -12.37
CA ILE A 40 -16.23 2.07 -11.76
C ILE A 40 -17.74 2.25 -11.84
N GLU A 41 -18.27 3.47 -11.60
CA GLU A 41 -19.70 3.74 -11.76
C GLU A 41 -20.18 3.55 -13.21
N VAL A 42 -19.36 3.93 -14.20
CA VAL A 42 -19.66 3.65 -15.62
C VAL A 42 -19.73 2.14 -15.87
N MET A 43 -18.74 1.38 -15.40
CA MET A 43 -18.70 -0.07 -15.59
C MET A 43 -19.86 -0.78 -14.87
N ALA A 44 -20.26 -0.29 -13.70
CA ALA A 44 -21.39 -0.83 -12.92
C ALA A 44 -22.76 -0.71 -13.63
N GLU A 45 -22.85 0.05 -14.72
CA GLU A 45 -24.05 0.09 -15.58
C GLU A 45 -24.28 -1.23 -16.33
N ARG A 46 -23.24 -2.05 -16.51
CA ARG A 46 -23.25 -3.27 -17.36
C ARG A 46 -22.93 -4.55 -16.61
N THR A 47 -22.31 -4.46 -15.43
CA THR A 47 -22.01 -5.63 -14.60
C THR A 47 -22.27 -5.35 -13.12
N LYS A 48 -22.76 -6.38 -12.42
CA LYS A 48 -22.82 -6.39 -10.94
C LYS A 48 -21.56 -6.95 -10.30
N PHE A 49 -20.64 -7.50 -11.10
CA PHE A 49 -19.39 -8.11 -10.64
C PHE A 49 -18.26 -7.10 -10.63
N ILE A 50 -18.51 -5.95 -10.01
CA ILE A 50 -17.53 -4.89 -9.83
C ILE A 50 -17.71 -4.24 -8.46
N SER A 51 -16.60 -3.93 -7.81
CA SER A 51 -16.51 -3.33 -6.48
C SER A 51 -15.83 -1.96 -6.54
N GLY A 52 -15.78 -1.25 -5.41
CA GLY A 52 -15.19 0.09 -5.35
C GLY A 52 -16.15 1.17 -5.84
N ARG A 53 -17.46 0.92 -5.74
CA ARG A 53 -18.49 1.90 -6.10
C ARG A 53 -18.45 3.10 -5.15
N ALA A 54 -18.97 4.24 -5.61
CA ALA A 54 -19.05 5.44 -4.80
C ALA A 54 -19.81 5.15 -3.50
N ASN A 55 -19.28 5.63 -2.37
CA ASN A 55 -19.90 5.40 -1.07
C ASN A 55 -21.24 6.14 -0.98
N ARG A 56 -22.32 5.42 -1.27
CA ARG A 56 -23.72 5.85 -1.14
C ARG A 56 -24.39 5.03 -0.04
N GLY A 57 -23.81 5.05 1.17
CA GLY A 57 -24.27 4.24 2.30
C GLY A 57 -23.65 2.84 2.29
N LYS A 58 -24.48 1.80 2.29
CA LYS A 58 -24.01 0.40 2.36
C LYS A 58 -23.58 -0.21 1.01
N ASN A 59 -23.77 0.51 -0.10
CA ASN A 59 -23.67 -0.05 -1.45
C ASN A 59 -22.37 0.31 -2.19
N GLY A 60 -21.34 0.79 -1.48
CA GLY A 60 -20.05 1.10 -2.09
C GLY A 60 -18.98 1.41 -1.04
N GLY A 61 -17.81 0.78 -1.16
CA GLY A 61 -16.67 0.99 -0.28
C GLY A 61 -15.90 2.27 -0.55
N GLY A 62 -16.17 2.93 -1.69
CA GLY A 62 -15.43 4.10 -2.15
C GLY A 62 -13.98 3.79 -2.51
N ASP A 63 -13.15 4.83 -2.53
CA ASP A 63 -11.72 4.70 -2.81
C ASP A 63 -11.02 3.90 -1.69
N PRO A 64 -10.40 2.74 -2.00
CA PRO A 64 -9.77 1.89 -0.99
C PRO A 64 -8.46 2.48 -0.44
N SER A 65 -7.95 3.57 -1.02
CA SER A 65 -6.61 4.09 -0.72
C SER A 65 -6.40 4.44 0.75
N ASP A 66 -7.43 4.93 1.44
CA ASP A 66 -7.35 5.26 2.87
C ASP A 66 -7.23 4.00 3.75
N MET A 67 -7.88 2.90 3.37
CA MET A 67 -7.73 1.62 4.08
C MET A 67 -6.36 1.00 3.81
N THR A 68 -5.86 1.09 2.58
CA THR A 68 -4.49 0.68 2.25
C THR A 68 -3.48 1.50 3.06
N ALA A 69 -3.65 2.82 3.13
CA ALA A 69 -2.77 3.69 3.92
C ALA A 69 -2.84 3.38 5.42
N LEU A 70 -4.02 3.05 5.95
CA LEU A 70 -4.18 2.58 7.33
C LEU A 70 -3.42 1.26 7.57
N GLY A 71 -3.53 0.31 6.63
CA GLY A 71 -2.82 -0.97 6.70
C GLY A 71 -1.30 -0.78 6.71
N VAL A 72 -0.79 0.07 5.83
CA VAL A 72 0.64 0.41 5.78
C VAL A 72 1.09 1.14 7.04
N PHE A 73 0.29 2.07 7.56
CA PHE A 73 0.59 2.75 8.81
C PHE A 73 0.71 1.77 9.99
N GLU A 74 -0.23 0.84 10.13
CA GLU A 74 -0.17 -0.19 11.17
C GLU A 74 0.97 -1.20 10.93
N GLY A 75 1.29 -1.51 9.68
CA GLY A 75 2.43 -2.34 9.33
C GLY A 75 3.79 -1.69 9.64
N ILE A 76 3.95 -0.39 9.40
CA ILE A 76 5.13 0.37 9.82
C ILE A 76 5.30 0.29 11.33
N LYS A 77 4.22 0.45 12.11
CA LYS A 77 4.27 0.32 13.58
C LYS A 77 4.67 -1.09 14.01
N ALA A 78 4.17 -2.13 13.32
CA ALA A 78 4.59 -3.52 13.56
C ALA A 78 6.10 -3.71 13.31
N CYS A 79 6.63 -3.12 12.23
CA CYS A 79 8.05 -3.20 11.89
C CYS A 79 8.92 -2.48 12.93
N LEU A 80 8.51 -1.27 13.35
CA LEU A 80 9.24 -0.51 14.36
C LEU A 80 9.25 -1.23 15.72
N GLU A 81 8.10 -1.75 16.15
CA GLU A 81 8.01 -2.53 17.38
C GLU A 81 8.88 -3.78 17.33
N PHE A 82 8.89 -4.50 16.20
CA PHE A 82 9.69 -5.71 16.05
C PHE A 82 11.20 -5.39 16.00
N TYR A 83 11.61 -4.44 15.18
CA TYR A 83 13.03 -4.16 14.92
C TYR A 83 13.69 -3.31 16.03
N PHE A 84 12.98 -2.33 16.57
CA PHE A 84 13.50 -1.42 17.60
C PHE A 84 12.95 -1.66 19.01
N GLY A 85 11.99 -2.58 19.17
CA GLY A 85 11.32 -2.85 20.44
C GLY A 85 10.25 -1.82 20.84
N ILE A 86 10.10 -0.73 20.05
CA ILE A 86 9.15 0.36 20.29
C ILE A 86 8.63 0.92 18.97
N ASP A 87 7.35 1.33 18.93
CA ASP A 87 6.69 1.87 17.72
C ASP A 87 6.67 3.41 17.64
N TYR A 88 7.57 4.07 18.37
CA TYR A 88 7.61 5.53 18.47
C TYR A 88 8.02 6.15 17.14
N LEU A 89 7.04 6.69 16.41
CA LEU A 89 7.23 7.33 15.11
C LEU A 89 7.95 8.68 15.22
N ASN A 90 7.68 9.45 16.27
CA ASN A 90 8.19 10.83 16.43
C ASN A 90 9.72 10.98 16.40
N ILE A 91 10.45 9.91 16.73
CA ILE A 91 11.91 9.85 16.71
C ILE A 91 12.47 9.20 15.44
N ARG A 92 11.63 8.95 14.43
CA ARG A 92 11.97 8.23 13.21
C ARG A 92 11.93 9.13 11.99
N THR A 93 12.69 8.73 10.98
CA THR A 93 12.67 9.30 9.64
C THR A 93 12.14 8.27 8.65
N LEU A 94 11.08 8.62 7.90
CA LEU A 94 10.46 7.76 6.89
C LEU A 94 10.71 8.35 5.49
N ALA A 95 11.21 7.56 4.55
CA ALA A 95 11.40 7.96 3.16
C ALA A 95 10.29 7.38 2.26
N ILE A 96 9.31 8.20 1.89
CA ILE A 96 8.16 7.79 1.06
C ILE A 96 8.46 8.06 -0.41
N GLN A 97 8.50 6.99 -1.20
CA GLN A 97 8.65 7.07 -2.65
C GLN A 97 7.28 6.95 -3.33
N GLY A 98 6.78 8.06 -3.85
CA GLY A 98 5.49 8.18 -4.51
C GLY A 98 4.42 8.73 -3.57
N ILE A 99 3.80 9.83 -3.97
CA ILE A 99 2.68 10.50 -3.30
C ILE A 99 1.42 10.45 -4.19
N GLY A 100 1.14 9.25 -4.73
CA GLY A 100 -0.17 8.92 -5.29
C GLY A 100 -1.28 8.89 -4.22
N LYS A 101 -2.43 8.29 -4.51
CA LYS A 101 -3.56 8.24 -3.57
C LYS A 101 -3.18 7.67 -2.19
N VAL A 102 -2.60 6.47 -2.18
CA VAL A 102 -2.15 5.79 -0.94
C VAL A 102 -0.98 6.53 -0.29
N GLY A 103 0.05 6.89 -1.06
CA GLY A 103 1.23 7.58 -0.54
C GLY A 103 0.91 8.93 0.11
N SER A 104 0.03 9.72 -0.51
CA SER A 104 -0.47 10.98 0.06
C SER A 104 -1.33 10.76 1.31
N SER A 105 -2.23 9.77 1.31
CA SER A 105 -3.05 9.44 2.49
C SER A 105 -2.17 9.01 3.67
N LEU A 106 -1.15 8.17 3.43
CA LEU A 106 -0.17 7.78 4.44
C LEU A 106 0.64 8.98 4.94
N LEU A 107 1.15 9.82 4.04
CA LEU A 107 1.90 11.03 4.39
C LEU A 107 1.11 11.93 5.35
N TRP A 108 -0.14 12.25 4.99
CA TRP A 108 -0.97 13.10 5.83
C TRP A 108 -1.35 12.42 7.14
N ARG A 109 -1.58 11.11 7.15
CA ARG A 109 -1.80 10.34 8.38
C ARG A 109 -0.60 10.42 9.33
N LEU A 110 0.63 10.45 8.82
CA LEU A 110 1.84 10.61 9.62
C LEU A 110 2.03 12.04 10.10
N LEU A 111 1.89 13.03 9.22
CA LEU A 111 2.17 14.44 9.51
C LEU A 111 1.11 15.11 10.40
N THR A 112 -0.10 14.54 10.48
CA THR A 112 -1.20 15.04 11.34
C THR A 112 -1.23 14.41 12.73
N LEU A 113 -0.29 13.51 13.04
CA LEU A 113 -0.12 13.02 14.41
C LEU A 113 0.25 14.18 15.35
N ALA A 114 -0.09 14.03 16.64
CA ALA A 114 0.26 15.00 17.66
C ALA A 114 1.78 15.21 17.76
N ASP A 115 2.57 14.15 17.54
CA ASP A 115 4.02 14.20 17.43
C ASP A 115 4.47 13.42 16.18
N PRO A 116 4.60 14.11 15.03
CA PRO A 116 4.85 13.45 13.75
C PRO A 116 6.32 13.01 13.60
N PRO A 117 6.59 11.94 12.82
CA PRO A 117 7.95 11.60 12.39
C PRO A 117 8.52 12.68 11.45
N SER A 118 9.83 12.61 11.20
CA SER A 118 10.41 13.24 10.02
C SER A 118 10.06 12.41 8.78
N VAL A 119 9.70 13.05 7.68
CA VAL A 119 9.32 12.40 6.44
C VAL A 119 10.04 13.04 5.27
N ILE A 120 10.67 12.21 4.45
CA ILE A 120 11.29 12.60 3.19
C ILE A 120 10.42 12.02 2.08
N VAL A 121 10.02 12.82 1.10
CA VAL A 121 9.15 12.36 0.02
C VAL A 121 9.69 12.70 -1.36
N THR A 122 9.31 11.90 -2.34
CA THR A 122 9.50 12.21 -3.77
C THR A 122 8.37 11.62 -4.61
N ASP A 123 8.20 12.13 -5.82
CA ASP A 123 7.32 11.60 -6.86
C ASP A 123 7.97 11.86 -8.21
N ILE A 124 7.63 11.04 -9.20
CA ILE A 124 8.08 11.27 -10.58
C ILE A 124 7.35 12.48 -11.20
N ASP A 125 6.19 12.84 -10.67
CA ASP A 125 5.39 13.97 -11.09
C ASP A 125 5.70 15.21 -10.26
N GLN A 126 6.47 16.14 -10.84
CA GLN A 126 6.84 17.41 -10.19
C GLN A 126 5.62 18.22 -9.73
N SER A 127 4.51 18.16 -10.47
CA SER A 127 3.32 18.97 -10.16
C SER A 127 2.68 18.55 -8.83
N LYS A 128 2.75 17.26 -8.48
CA LYS A 128 2.31 16.74 -7.17
C LYS A 128 3.20 17.24 -6.04
N LEU A 129 4.51 17.30 -6.27
CA LEU A 129 5.47 17.81 -5.28
C LEU A 129 5.25 19.31 -5.02
N ASP A 130 4.98 20.09 -6.06
CA ASP A 130 4.70 21.52 -5.94
C ASP A 130 3.35 21.79 -5.25
N ALA A 131 2.34 20.97 -5.55
CA ALA A 131 1.06 21.00 -4.84
C ALA A 131 1.24 20.66 -3.35
N LEU A 132 2.04 19.62 -3.04
CA LEU A 132 2.36 19.26 -1.66
C LEU A 132 3.10 20.39 -0.93
N ARG A 133 4.09 21.04 -1.57
CA ARG A 133 4.77 22.22 -1.00
C ARG A 133 3.79 23.32 -0.64
N THR A 134 2.90 23.63 -1.57
CA THR A 134 1.87 24.65 -1.38
C THR A 134 0.97 24.31 -0.20
N GLU A 135 0.51 23.06 -0.10
CA GLU A 135 -0.34 22.61 1.00
C GLU A 135 0.41 22.61 2.34
N ALA A 136 1.62 22.04 2.37
CA ALA A 136 2.44 21.93 3.57
C ALA A 136 2.84 23.30 4.14
N SER A 137 3.05 24.31 3.30
CA SER A 137 3.38 25.68 3.72
C SER A 137 2.31 26.33 4.62
N LYS A 138 1.08 25.80 4.61
CA LYS A 138 0.00 26.25 5.51
C LYS A 138 0.24 25.82 6.97
N TYR A 139 1.14 24.87 7.20
CA TYR A 139 1.40 24.23 8.48
C TYR A 139 2.87 24.39 8.89
N ARG A 140 3.23 25.50 9.57
CA ARG A 140 4.61 25.80 9.97
C ARG A 140 5.31 24.69 10.77
N VAL A 141 4.55 23.84 11.46
CA VAL A 141 5.07 22.68 12.19
C VAL A 141 5.74 21.65 11.25
N LEU A 142 5.39 21.65 9.97
CA LEU A 142 5.90 20.72 8.97
C LEU A 142 7.25 21.16 8.39
N ASP A 143 7.66 22.43 8.55
CA ASP A 143 8.92 22.95 7.97
C ASP A 143 10.15 22.16 8.43
N SER A 144 10.12 21.58 9.63
CA SER A 144 11.20 20.74 10.18
C SER A 144 10.93 19.24 10.08
N LYS A 145 9.75 18.83 9.60
CA LYS A 145 9.29 17.44 9.57
C LYS A 145 9.11 16.90 8.17
N LEU A 146 9.02 17.75 7.14
CA LEU A 146 8.82 17.33 5.76
C LEU A 146 9.96 17.84 4.86
N GLN A 147 10.66 16.91 4.22
CA GLN A 147 11.61 17.18 3.14
C GLN A 147 11.04 16.66 1.82
N ILE A 148 11.13 17.45 0.76
CA ILE A 148 10.61 17.11 -0.57
C ILE A 148 11.77 17.09 -1.57
N ILE A 149 12.07 15.92 -2.12
CA ILE A 149 13.05 15.71 -3.20
C ILE A 149 12.34 15.88 -4.54
N ASP A 150 12.86 16.76 -5.38
CA ASP A 150 12.35 17.02 -6.73
C ASP A 150 12.43 15.81 -7.65
N SER A 151 11.55 15.79 -8.66
CA SER A 151 11.41 14.67 -9.60
C SER A 151 12.65 14.40 -10.45
N ASP A 152 13.48 15.42 -10.73
CA ASP A 152 14.75 15.27 -11.44
C ASP A 152 15.81 14.52 -10.61
N ARG A 153 15.62 14.48 -9.29
CA ARG A 153 16.43 13.77 -8.30
C ARG A 153 15.69 12.61 -7.65
N TYR A 154 14.65 12.10 -8.30
CA TYR A 154 13.80 11.00 -7.80
C TYR A 154 14.61 9.82 -7.23
N GLY A 155 15.73 9.49 -7.86
CA GLY A 155 16.61 8.40 -7.42
C GLY A 155 17.34 8.65 -6.11
N GLU A 156 17.48 9.89 -5.61
CA GLU A 156 18.16 10.20 -4.35
C GLU A 156 17.40 9.64 -3.13
N ILE A 157 16.11 9.33 -3.28
CA ILE A 157 15.28 8.76 -2.19
C ILE A 157 15.88 7.46 -1.62
N TYR A 158 16.59 6.69 -2.45
CA TYR A 158 17.20 5.43 -2.02
C TYR A 158 18.40 5.63 -1.11
N ASP A 159 19.10 6.77 -1.22
CA ASP A 159 20.32 7.05 -0.46
C ASP A 159 20.06 7.86 0.82
N GLN A 160 18.80 8.22 1.10
CA GLN A 160 18.45 9.05 2.26
C GLN A 160 18.66 8.30 3.56
N ASP A 161 19.26 8.99 4.53
CA ASP A 161 19.39 8.50 5.90
C ASP A 161 18.00 8.50 6.56
N CYS A 162 17.41 7.31 6.67
CA CYS A 162 16.07 7.11 7.19
C CYS A 162 15.99 5.78 7.93
N ASP A 163 15.03 5.63 8.84
CA ASP A 163 14.77 4.36 9.53
C ASP A 163 13.96 3.41 8.64
N VAL A 164 13.00 3.95 7.88
CA VAL A 164 12.03 3.19 7.07
C VAL A 164 11.96 3.74 5.65
N PHE A 165 12.22 2.89 4.67
CA PHE A 165 11.91 3.14 3.27
C PHE A 165 10.50 2.65 2.94
N VAL A 166 9.68 3.52 2.35
CA VAL A 166 8.25 3.31 2.13
C VAL A 166 7.94 3.44 0.63
N PRO A 167 8.13 2.36 -0.16
CA PRO A 167 7.81 2.38 -1.58
C PRO A 167 6.28 2.38 -1.80
N CYS A 168 5.75 3.44 -2.42
CA CYS A 168 4.33 3.67 -2.69
C CYS A 168 4.06 4.01 -4.18
N SER A 169 4.96 3.58 -5.07
CA SER A 169 4.92 3.90 -6.50
C SER A 169 4.68 2.66 -7.38
N THR A 170 5.69 2.22 -8.12
CA THR A 170 5.63 1.08 -9.04
C THR A 170 6.08 -0.22 -8.35
N GLY A 171 6.22 -1.33 -9.10
CA GLY A 171 6.85 -2.56 -8.60
C GLY A 171 8.32 -2.68 -9.01
N GLY A 172 9.03 -3.65 -8.45
CA GLY A 172 10.41 -3.97 -8.77
C GLY A 172 11.44 -2.97 -8.26
N ILE A 173 11.06 -2.12 -7.31
CA ILE A 173 11.95 -1.08 -6.76
C ILE A 173 13.10 -1.68 -5.97
N ILE A 174 12.91 -2.82 -5.31
CA ILE A 174 13.99 -3.54 -4.64
C ILE A 174 14.64 -4.50 -5.65
N ASN A 175 15.84 -4.11 -6.11
CA ASN A 175 16.59 -4.83 -7.13
C ASN A 175 18.11 -4.61 -6.95
N ASP A 176 18.91 -5.24 -7.80
CA ASP A 176 20.38 -5.16 -7.75
C ASP A 176 20.95 -3.73 -7.79
N ALA A 177 20.25 -2.78 -8.42
CA ALA A 177 20.69 -1.39 -8.54
C ALA A 177 20.31 -0.52 -7.33
N THR A 178 19.30 -0.90 -6.56
CA THR A 178 18.74 -0.07 -5.48
C THR A 178 19.04 -0.63 -4.09
N ILE A 179 19.11 -1.96 -3.94
CA ILE A 179 19.16 -2.61 -2.63
C ILE A 179 20.37 -2.17 -1.80
N ASN A 180 21.54 -2.01 -2.43
CA ASN A 180 22.78 -1.58 -1.76
C ASN A 180 22.85 -0.07 -1.50
N ARG A 181 21.88 0.70 -1.99
CA ARG A 181 21.80 2.14 -1.76
C ARG A 181 20.99 2.47 -0.52
N LEU A 182 20.05 1.60 -0.17
CA LEU A 182 19.15 1.75 0.98
C LEU A 182 19.96 1.93 2.27
N ARG A 183 19.72 3.05 2.95
CA ARG A 183 20.23 3.30 4.32
C ARG A 183 19.22 2.91 5.40
N ALA A 184 17.99 2.58 5.00
CA ALA A 184 16.93 2.16 5.88
C ALA A 184 17.20 0.82 6.55
N SER A 185 16.70 0.67 7.78
CA SER A 185 16.64 -0.61 8.48
C SER A 185 15.37 -1.39 8.15
N ILE A 186 14.35 -0.74 7.61
CA ILE A 186 13.03 -1.33 7.33
C ILE A 186 12.58 -0.93 5.92
N VAL A 187 11.97 -1.87 5.19
CA VAL A 187 11.19 -1.62 3.97
C VAL A 187 9.73 -1.99 4.23
N ALA A 188 8.84 -1.01 4.19
CA ALA A 188 7.42 -1.17 4.52
C ALA A 188 6.55 -0.20 3.72
N GLY A 189 6.19 -0.57 2.49
CA GLY A 189 5.46 0.30 1.55
C GLY A 189 4.16 -0.30 1.01
N SER A 190 3.42 0.50 0.25
CA SER A 190 2.14 0.09 -0.38
C SER A 190 2.28 -0.48 -1.80
N ALA A 191 3.42 -0.27 -2.45
CA ALA A 191 3.65 -0.71 -3.82
C ALA A 191 3.43 -2.22 -3.97
N ASN A 192 2.89 -2.64 -5.12
CA ASN A 192 2.76 -4.05 -5.48
C ASN A 192 4.05 -4.57 -6.12
N ASN A 193 4.41 -5.82 -5.84
CA ASN A 193 5.60 -6.49 -6.36
C ASN A 193 6.89 -5.73 -6.04
N GLN A 194 7.10 -5.31 -4.78
CA GLN A 194 8.23 -4.46 -4.39
C GLN A 194 9.58 -5.10 -4.69
N LEU A 195 9.70 -6.40 -4.41
CA LEU A 195 10.86 -7.21 -4.78
C LEU A 195 10.81 -7.51 -6.28
N LEU A 196 11.86 -7.15 -7.03
CA LEU A 196 11.94 -7.49 -8.45
C LEU A 196 12.00 -9.02 -8.67
N THR A 197 12.60 -9.74 -7.73
CA THR A 197 12.67 -11.21 -7.71
C THR A 197 12.70 -11.68 -6.26
N PRO A 198 12.25 -12.91 -5.95
CA PRO A 198 12.28 -13.45 -4.58
C PRO A 198 13.67 -13.42 -3.92
N ARG A 199 14.75 -13.57 -4.69
CA ARG A 199 16.13 -13.50 -4.17
C ARG A 199 16.42 -12.18 -3.47
N HIS A 200 15.77 -11.09 -3.86
CA HIS A 200 15.98 -9.79 -3.21
C HIS A 200 15.45 -9.76 -1.76
N GLY A 201 14.49 -10.61 -1.38
CA GLY A 201 14.05 -10.74 0.01
C GLY A 201 15.12 -11.38 0.89
N GLU A 202 15.79 -12.40 0.38
CA GLU A 202 16.96 -13.01 1.04
C GLU A 202 18.11 -12.00 1.18
N LEU A 203 18.38 -11.21 0.15
CA LEU A 203 19.41 -10.16 0.23
C LEU A 203 19.07 -9.07 1.25
N LEU A 204 17.80 -8.66 1.37
CA LEU A 204 17.38 -7.72 2.42
C LEU A 204 17.67 -8.31 3.81
N ARG A 205 17.35 -9.59 4.00
CA ARG A 205 17.61 -10.33 5.24
C ARG A 205 19.12 -10.39 5.56
N GLU A 206 19.96 -10.73 4.58
CA GLU A 206 21.42 -10.76 4.74
C GLU A 206 22.00 -9.38 5.09
N LEU A 207 21.39 -8.30 4.59
CA LEU A 207 21.75 -6.91 4.91
C LEU A 207 21.19 -6.44 6.27
N GLY A 208 20.39 -7.27 6.96
CA GLY A 208 19.73 -6.89 8.21
C GLY A 208 18.59 -5.88 8.02
N ILE A 209 18.05 -5.77 6.81
CA ILE A 209 16.91 -4.88 6.50
C ILE A 209 15.61 -5.69 6.65
N LEU A 210 14.76 -5.29 7.60
CA LEU A 210 13.46 -5.92 7.79
C LEU A 210 12.52 -5.56 6.64
N TYR A 211 11.97 -6.56 5.97
CA TYR A 211 10.99 -6.38 4.91
C TYR A 211 9.58 -6.78 5.37
N ALA A 212 8.62 -5.87 5.23
CA ALA A 212 7.21 -6.20 5.35
C ALA A 212 6.67 -6.70 4.00
N PRO A 213 6.23 -7.96 3.88
CA PRO A 213 5.72 -8.49 2.62
C PRO A 213 4.59 -7.62 2.06
N ASP A 214 4.76 -7.16 0.83
CA ASP A 214 3.93 -6.14 0.20
C ASP A 214 2.44 -6.48 0.21
N TYR A 215 2.08 -7.69 -0.24
CA TYR A 215 0.71 -8.20 -0.30
C TYR A 215 0.05 -8.38 1.09
N VAL A 216 0.84 -8.38 2.18
CA VAL A 216 0.31 -8.39 3.54
C VAL A 216 0.08 -6.97 4.02
N ILE A 217 1.10 -6.12 3.93
CA ILE A 217 1.04 -4.75 4.47
C ILE A 217 0.06 -3.86 3.70
N ASN A 218 -0.10 -4.06 2.39
CA ASN A 218 -1.02 -3.28 1.55
C ASN A 218 -2.43 -3.90 1.43
N SER A 219 -2.72 -4.98 2.16
CA SER A 219 -3.99 -5.72 2.07
C SER A 219 -5.23 -4.93 2.51
N GLY A 220 -5.08 -3.75 3.10
CA GLY A 220 -6.18 -2.87 3.50
C GLY A 220 -7.17 -2.56 2.38
N GLY A 221 -6.69 -2.41 1.14
CA GLY A 221 -7.58 -2.16 0.00
C GLY A 221 -8.45 -3.37 -0.36
N VAL A 222 -7.87 -4.57 -0.34
CA VAL A 222 -8.63 -5.82 -0.57
C VAL A 222 -9.59 -6.09 0.58
N ILE A 223 -9.21 -5.79 1.83
CA ILE A 223 -10.10 -5.87 2.99
C ILE A 223 -11.30 -4.93 2.81
N ASN A 224 -11.08 -3.72 2.29
CA ASN A 224 -12.13 -2.74 2.01
C ASN A 224 -13.15 -3.29 1.00
N VAL A 225 -12.63 -3.80 -0.12
CA VAL A 225 -13.43 -4.43 -1.18
C VAL A 225 -14.18 -5.66 -0.66
N ALA A 226 -13.52 -6.54 0.08
CA ALA A 226 -14.16 -7.71 0.66
C ALA A 226 -15.28 -7.35 1.63
N THR A 227 -15.15 -6.22 2.34
CA THR A 227 -16.22 -5.69 3.22
C THR A 227 -17.42 -5.22 2.40
N GLU A 228 -17.20 -4.59 1.25
CA GLU A 228 -18.29 -4.17 0.34
C GLU A 228 -19.11 -5.37 -0.19
N LEU A 229 -18.44 -6.51 -0.42
CA LEU A 229 -19.06 -7.71 -0.98
C LEU A 229 -19.85 -8.54 0.05
N GLN A 230 -19.89 -8.15 1.33
CA GLN A 230 -20.67 -8.86 2.35
C GLN A 230 -22.17 -8.62 2.18
N ASP A 231 -23.00 -9.62 2.49
CA ASP A 231 -24.48 -9.52 2.41
C ASP A 231 -25.06 -8.35 3.24
N ALA A 232 -24.38 -7.99 4.33
CA ALA A 232 -24.78 -6.88 5.21
C ALA A 232 -24.53 -5.48 4.60
N GLY A 233 -23.81 -5.43 3.48
CA GLY A 233 -23.27 -4.25 2.83
C GLY A 233 -22.04 -3.67 3.52
N TYR A 234 -21.48 -2.61 2.93
CA TYR A 234 -20.27 -1.97 3.40
C TYR A 234 -20.46 -1.29 4.78
N ASP A 235 -19.54 -1.57 5.69
CA ASP A 235 -19.38 -0.89 6.98
C ASP A 235 -17.91 -0.50 7.20
N VAL A 236 -17.66 0.81 7.24
CA VAL A 236 -16.31 1.37 7.39
C VAL A 236 -15.67 0.96 8.72
N ALA A 237 -16.45 0.82 9.79
CA ALA A 237 -15.90 0.44 11.09
C ALA A 237 -15.39 -1.00 11.08
N SER A 238 -16.13 -1.92 10.45
CA SER A 238 -15.71 -3.30 10.20
C SER A 238 -14.46 -3.38 9.32
N ALA A 239 -14.42 -2.62 8.23
CA ALA A 239 -13.26 -2.54 7.35
C ALA A 239 -12.02 -2.06 8.11
N MET A 240 -12.11 -0.95 8.85
CA MET A 240 -11.01 -0.42 9.67
C MET A 240 -10.54 -1.44 10.71
N LYS A 241 -11.47 -2.06 11.44
CA LYS A 241 -11.15 -3.04 12.48
C LYS A 241 -10.37 -4.23 11.92
N THR A 242 -10.77 -4.71 10.73
CA THR A 242 -10.11 -5.81 10.03
C THR A 242 -8.75 -5.36 9.50
N THR A 243 -8.64 -4.18 8.89
CA THR A 243 -7.38 -3.60 8.43
C THR A 243 -6.36 -3.45 9.56
N MET A 244 -6.79 -3.07 10.77
CA MET A 244 -5.89 -2.99 11.93
C MET A 244 -5.30 -4.36 12.34
N GLN A 245 -5.85 -5.49 11.88
CA GLN A 245 -5.26 -6.81 12.11
C GLN A 245 -4.00 -7.08 11.28
N ILE A 246 -3.66 -6.20 10.31
CA ILE A 246 -2.40 -6.27 9.58
C ILE A 246 -1.20 -6.20 10.54
N ARG A 247 -1.28 -5.37 11.58
CA ARG A 247 -0.20 -5.26 12.59
C ARG A 247 0.09 -6.58 13.30
N PRO A 248 -0.85 -7.21 14.02
CA PRO A 248 -0.56 -8.48 14.70
C PRO A 248 -0.21 -9.61 13.72
N LEU A 249 -0.75 -9.60 12.49
CA LEU A 249 -0.37 -10.55 11.45
C LEU A 249 1.12 -10.40 11.07
N LEU A 250 1.56 -9.18 10.76
CA LEU A 250 2.97 -8.90 10.45
C LEU A 250 3.88 -9.23 11.64
N THR A 251 3.50 -8.87 12.87
CA THR A 251 4.26 -9.25 14.06
C THR A 251 4.42 -10.77 14.18
N SER A 252 3.40 -11.55 13.86
CA SER A 252 3.48 -13.02 13.83
C SER A 252 4.44 -13.51 12.75
N ILE A 253 4.35 -12.93 11.55
CA ILE A 253 5.24 -13.27 10.42
C ILE A 253 6.70 -13.00 10.79
N PHE A 254 7.00 -11.84 11.38
CA PHE A 254 8.36 -11.46 11.74
C PHE A 254 8.95 -12.37 12.83
N ARG A 255 8.16 -12.77 13.82
CA ARG A 255 8.61 -13.72 14.85
C ARG A 255 8.95 -15.08 14.26
N ASP A 256 8.09 -15.65 13.44
CA ASP A 256 8.36 -16.95 12.81
C ASP A 256 9.52 -16.88 11.81
N SER A 257 9.66 -15.75 11.12
CA SER A 257 10.79 -15.45 10.23
C SER A 257 12.12 -15.45 11.00
N ASP A 258 12.19 -14.79 12.15
CA ASP A 258 13.39 -14.72 13.00
C ASP A 258 13.70 -16.08 13.65
N GLU A 259 12.70 -16.76 14.21
CA GLU A 259 12.85 -18.08 14.83
C GLU A 259 13.37 -19.14 13.83
N ARG A 260 12.96 -19.05 12.56
CA ARG A 260 13.33 -20.01 11.51
C ARG A 260 14.48 -19.55 10.62
N GLY A 261 14.91 -18.29 10.73
CA GLY A 261 15.94 -17.70 9.88
C GLY A 261 15.54 -17.64 8.40
N LEU A 262 14.26 -17.43 8.09
CA LEU A 262 13.73 -17.36 6.72
C LEU A 262 13.22 -15.96 6.40
N PRO A 263 13.21 -15.51 5.13
CA PRO A 263 12.62 -14.23 4.75
C PRO A 263 11.12 -14.13 5.13
N PRO A 264 10.64 -12.95 5.57
CA PRO A 264 9.25 -12.75 5.96
C PRO A 264 8.22 -13.16 4.89
N GLU A 265 8.51 -12.95 3.60
CA GLU A 265 7.62 -13.30 2.50
C GLU A 265 7.48 -14.82 2.30
N VAL A 266 8.48 -15.61 2.71
CA VAL A 266 8.39 -17.08 2.70
C VAL A 266 7.40 -17.54 3.77
N ILE A 267 7.50 -17.00 4.98
CA ILE A 267 6.57 -17.27 6.08
C ILE A 267 5.14 -16.88 5.69
N ALA A 268 4.97 -15.67 5.14
CA ALA A 268 3.66 -15.19 4.71
C ALA A 268 3.03 -16.08 3.62
N ASN A 269 3.83 -16.59 2.67
CA ASN A 269 3.37 -17.56 1.67
C ASN A 269 2.91 -18.87 2.32
N GLU A 270 3.70 -19.43 3.24
CA GLU A 270 3.33 -20.67 3.92
C GLU A 270 2.04 -20.52 4.74
N MET A 271 1.87 -19.39 5.43
CA MET A 271 0.64 -19.06 6.16
C MET A 271 -0.56 -19.00 5.21
N ALA A 272 -0.43 -18.33 4.07
CA ALA A 272 -1.49 -18.24 3.07
C ALA A 272 -1.87 -19.64 2.52
N GLU A 273 -0.88 -20.47 2.18
CA GLU A 273 -1.13 -21.84 1.72
C GLU A 273 -1.83 -22.70 2.78
N GLN A 274 -1.49 -22.54 4.06
CA GLN A 274 -2.16 -23.25 5.15
C GLN A 274 -3.64 -22.86 5.26
N VAL A 275 -3.97 -21.58 5.07
CA VAL A 275 -5.36 -21.11 5.04
C VAL A 275 -6.10 -21.73 3.86
N LEU A 276 -5.50 -21.71 2.67
CA LEU A 276 -6.09 -22.30 1.45
C LEU A 276 -6.32 -23.82 1.60
N ARG A 277 -5.35 -24.56 2.15
CA ARG A 277 -5.49 -26.00 2.41
C ARG A 277 -6.62 -26.31 3.38
N LYS A 278 -6.78 -25.50 4.45
CA LYS A 278 -7.89 -25.66 5.41
C LYS A 278 -9.24 -25.34 4.78
N ALA A 279 -9.32 -24.32 3.93
CA ALA A 279 -10.55 -23.96 3.22
C ALA A 279 -10.96 -25.05 2.22
N GLY A 280 -10.02 -25.54 1.42
CA GLY A 280 -10.26 -26.60 0.43
C GLY A 280 -10.55 -27.98 1.04
N ALA A 281 -10.15 -28.24 2.28
CA ALA A 281 -10.54 -29.46 2.99
C ALA A 281 -12.00 -29.44 3.50
N ASN A 282 -12.65 -28.26 3.51
CA ASN A 282 -14.03 -28.06 3.97
C ASN A 282 -15.04 -27.91 2.80
N THR A 283 -14.60 -28.10 1.56
CA THR A 283 -15.41 -28.13 0.33
C THR A 283 -15.36 -29.51 -0.29
#